data_AF-A0A534ZPE9-F1
#
_entry.id   AF-A0A534ZPE9-F1
#
_cell.length_a   1.000
_cell.length_b   1.000
_cell.length_c   1.000
_cell.angle_alpha   90.00
_cell.angle_beta   90.00
_cell.angle_gamma   90.00
#
_symmetry.space_group_name_H-M   'P 1'
#
loop_
_entity.id
_entity.type
_entity.pdbx_description
1 polymer ?
#
loop_
_entity_poly.entity_id
_entity_poly.type
_entity_poly.pdbx_seq_one_letter_code
_entity_poly.pdbx_strand_id
1 'polypeptide(L)' 'MVAREITIGMQIRVLLDALSGSGRVILQSVLASCRSRSEAAVTVLAMLELARRRQVRLEQSTLFGPILVKMVGART' A
#
# COMPACT_ATOMS: atom_id res chain seq x y z
N MET A 1 -2.96 -8.86 -26.43
CA MET A 1 -3.22 -8.04 -25.24
C MET A 1 -2.00 -7.18 -24.98
N VAL A 2 -2.12 -5.85 -24.96
CA VAL A 2 -1.02 -4.96 -24.55
C VAL A 2 -0.96 -5.01 -23.01
N ALA A 3 0.19 -5.35 -22.44
CA ALA A 3 0.37 -5.31 -21.00
C ALA A 3 0.24 -3.86 -20.54
N ARG A 4 -0.76 -3.57 -19.70
CA ARG A 4 -0.90 -2.25 -19.10
C ARG A 4 0.30 -2.01 -18.19
N GLU A 5 1.02 -0.92 -18.39
CA GLU A 5 2.13 -0.53 -17.52
C GLU A 5 1.60 -0.28 -16.10
N ILE A 6 2.23 -0.91 -15.10
CA ILE A 6 1.92 -0.72 -13.68
C ILE A 6 3.16 -0.15 -13.02
N THR A 7 3.07 1.08 -12.53
CA THR A 7 4.20 1.77 -11.91
C THR A 7 4.01 1.91 -10.42
N ILE A 8 5.13 2.08 -9.70
CA ILE A 8 5.14 2.40 -8.27
C ILE A 8 4.35 3.68 -8.00
N GLY A 9 4.51 4.71 -8.85
CA GLY A 9 3.79 5.99 -8.69
C GLY A 9 2.27 5.86 -8.78
N MET A 10 1.77 4.96 -9.63
CA MET A 10 0.33 4.66 -9.70
C MET A 10 -0.15 4.00 -8.42
N GLN A 11 0.56 2.97 -7.94
CA GLN A 11 0.15 2.25 -6.72
C GLN A 11 0.34 3.09 -5.44
N ILE A 12 1.25 4.08 -5.44
CA ILE A 12 1.30 5.09 -4.37
C ILE A 12 -0.01 5.85 -4.29
N ARG A 13 -0.58 6.30 -5.41
CA ARG A 13 -1.87 7.03 -5.40
C ARG A 13 -2.98 6.15 -4.87
N VAL A 14 -3.06 4.89 -5.31
CA VAL A 14 -4.03 3.91 -4.81
C VAL A 14 -3.92 3.76 -3.28
N LEU A 15 -2.71 3.65 -2.74
CA LEU A 15 -2.49 3.56 -1.29
C LEU A 15 -2.88 4.84 -0.55
N LEU A 16 -2.53 6.02 -1.09
CA LEU A 16 -2.90 7.30 -0.47
C LEU A 16 -4.41 7.53 -0.48
N ASP A 17 -5.10 7.17 -1.56
CA ASP A 17 -6.56 7.23 -1.65
C ASP A 17 -7.20 6.31 -0.59
N ALA A 18 -6.69 5.08 -0.43
CA ALA A 18 -7.15 4.16 0.60
C ALA A 18 -6.88 4.67 2.03
N LEU A 19 -5.82 5.46 2.23
CA LEU A 19 -5.46 6.07 3.51
C LEU A 19 -6.25 7.36 3.82
N SER A 20 -6.82 8.03 2.81
CA SER A 20 -7.44 9.35 2.95
C SER A 20 -8.58 9.42 3.97
N GLY A 21 -9.34 8.33 4.16
CA GLY A 21 -10.49 8.30 5.05
C GLY A 21 -10.15 8.18 6.54
N SER A 22 -9.29 7.23 6.90
CA SER A 22 -9.01 6.91 8.32
C SER A 22 -7.55 7.10 8.74
N GLY A 23 -6.69 7.53 7.82
CA GLY A 23 -5.24 7.61 8.02
C GLY A 23 -4.57 6.25 8.19
N ARG A 24 -5.31 5.14 8.05
CA ARG A 24 -4.80 3.77 8.17
C ARG A 24 -5.52 2.81 7.24
N VAL A 25 -4.84 1.76 6.81
CA VAL A 25 -5.43 0.68 6.00
C VAL A 25 -4.70 -0.63 6.25
N ILE A 26 -5.42 -1.75 6.13
CA ILE A 26 -4.81 -3.08 6.07
C ILE A 26 -4.40 -3.34 4.63
N LEU A 27 -3.11 -3.55 4.35
CA LEU A 27 -2.59 -3.71 2.98
C LEU A 27 -3.36 -4.77 2.19
N GLN A 28 -3.75 -5.87 2.84
CA GLN A 28 -4.46 -6.98 2.22
C GLN A 28 -5.81 -6.56 1.60
N SER A 29 -6.51 -5.55 2.14
CA SER A 29 -7.74 -5.05 1.51
C SER A 29 -7.47 -4.35 0.19
N VAL A 30 -6.33 -3.65 0.07
CA VAL A 30 -5.86 -3.04 -1.17
C VAL A 30 -5.42 -4.12 -2.17
N LEU A 31 -4.68 -5.12 -1.70
CA LEU A 31 -4.22 -6.24 -2.55
C LEU A 31 -5.37 -7.10 -3.07
N ALA A 32 -6.45 -7.26 -2.31
CA ALA A 32 -7.64 -7.98 -2.75
C ALA A 32 -8.32 -7.37 -3.99
N SER A 33 -8.07 -6.09 -4.26
CA SER A 33 -8.59 -5.38 -5.44
C SER A 33 -7.65 -5.43 -6.66
N CYS A 34 -6.43 -5.97 -6.49
CA CYS A 34 -5.47 -6.10 -7.58
C CYS A 34 -5.91 -7.19 -8.59
N ARG A 35 -5.71 -6.93 -9.87
CA ARG A 35 -6.13 -7.83 -10.97
C ARG A 35 -5.03 -8.80 -11.38
N SER A 36 -3.81 -8.64 -10.86
CA SER A 36 -2.68 -9.50 -11.19
C SER A 36 -1.65 -9.58 -10.06
N ARG A 37 -0.80 -10.61 -10.10
CA ARG A 37 0.34 -10.76 -9.19
C ARG A 37 1.37 -9.63 -9.33
N SER A 38 1.61 -9.18 -10.56
CA SER A 38 2.51 -8.05 -10.82
C SER A 38 1.97 -6.77 -10.20
N GLU A 39 0.67 -6.52 -10.30
CA GLU A 39 0.02 -5.39 -9.65
C GLU A 39 0.21 -5.45 -8.12
N ALA A 40 -0.10 -6.60 -7.51
CA ALA A 40 0.09 -6.80 -6.07
C ALA A 40 1.55 -6.59 -5.63
N ALA A 41 2.52 -7.08 -6.40
CA ALA A 41 3.94 -6.88 -6.13
C ALA A 41 4.33 -5.40 -6.20
N VAL A 42 3.87 -4.67 -7.22
CA VAL A 42 4.13 -3.22 -7.35
C VAL A 42 3.45 -2.43 -6.24
N THR A 43 2.27 -2.85 -5.76
CA THR A 43 1.60 -2.25 -4.60
C THR A 43 2.39 -2.46 -3.30
N VAL A 44 2.98 -3.63 -3.11
CA VAL A 44 3.91 -3.87 -1.98
C VAL A 44 5.14 -2.96 -2.09
N LEU A 45 5.73 -2.84 -3.29
CA LEU A 45 6.86 -1.92 -3.51
C LEU A 45 6.47 -0.46 -3.27
N ALA A 46 5.28 -0.03 -3.66
CA ALA A 46 4.76 1.30 -3.39
C ALA A 46 4.55 1.58 -1.91
N MET A 47 4.06 0.59 -1.15
CA MET A 47 3.99 0.69 0.31
C MET A 47 5.39 0.84 0.92
N LEU A 48 6.36 0.03 0.49
CA LEU A 48 7.75 0.12 0.96
C LEU A 48 8.41 1.45 0.57
N GLU A 49 8.07 2.00 -0.59
CA GLU A 49 8.49 3.32 -1.06
C GLU A 49 7.97 4.43 -0.13
N LEU A 50 6.69 4.40 0.24
CA LEU A 50 6.10 5.34 1.19
C LEU A 50 6.74 5.24 2.58
N ALA A 51 7.00 4.02 3.05
CA ALA A 51 7.68 3.78 4.33
C ALA A 51 9.12 4.32 4.29
N ARG A 52 9.86 4.08 3.20
CA ARG A 52 11.22 4.60 3.00
C ARG A 52 11.26 6.13 3.01
N ARG A 53 10.24 6.78 2.46
CA ARG A 53 10.05 8.25 2.49
C ARG A 53 9.53 8.79 3.83
N ARG A 54 9.31 7.93 4.82
CA ARG A 54 8.74 8.26 6.14
C ARG A 54 7.34 8.89 6.06
N GLN A 55 6.58 8.58 5.02
CA GLN A 55 5.19 9.06 4.87
C GLN A 55 4.19 8.14 5.58
N VAL A 56 4.53 6.85 5.74
CA VAL A 56 3.72 5.88 6.46
C VAL A 56 4.58 5.07 7.45
N ARG A 57 3.93 4.52 8.47
CA ARG A 57 4.45 3.46 9.35
C ARG A 57 3.76 2.14 9.02
N LEU A 58 4.50 1.04 9.17
CA LEU A 58 4.03 -0.31 8.91
C LEU A 58 4.08 -1.11 10.21
N GLU A 59 3.01 -1.84 10.52
CA GLU A 59 2.92 -2.77 11.64
C GLU A 59 2.51 -4.16 11.12
N GLN A 60 3.28 -5.19 11.47
CA GLN A 60 2.99 -6.59 11.16
C GLN A 60 3.42 -7.46 12.34
N SER A 61 2.45 -8.09 13.01
CA SER A 61 2.70 -8.83 14.25
C SER A 61 3.18 -10.28 14.02
N THR A 62 2.91 -10.83 12.83
CA THR A 62 3.27 -12.21 12.48
C THR A 62 3.82 -12.26 11.06
N LEU A 63 4.74 -13.20 10.81
CA LEU A 63 5.27 -13.41 9.47
C LEU A 63 4.14 -13.75 8.50
N PHE A 64 4.11 -13.07 7.35
CA PHE A 64 3.02 -13.15 6.36
C PHE A 64 1.62 -12.77 6.89
N GLY A 65 1.56 -12.14 8.06
CA GLY A 65 0.33 -11.62 8.65
C GLY A 65 -0.16 -10.32 8.01
N PRO A 66 -1.29 -9.79 8.50
CA PRO A 66 -1.81 -8.50 8.06
C PRO A 66 -0.78 -7.38 8.25
N ILE A 67 -0.66 -6.50 7.26
CA ILE A 67 0.22 -5.33 7.34
C ILE A 67 -0.66 -4.11 7.51
N LEU A 68 -0.63 -3.51 8.70
CA LEU A 68 -1.31 -2.25 8.99
C LEU A 68 -0.41 -1.09 8.55
N VAL A 69 -0.89 -0.32 7.59
CA VAL A 69 -0.25 0.90 7.09
C VAL A 69 -0.90 2.09 7.76
N LYS A 70 -0.13 3.02 8.34
CA LYS A 70 -0.62 4.24 8.99
C LYS A 70 0.10 5.48 8.46
N MET A 71 -0.61 6.55 8.15
CA MET A 71 -0.03 7.84 7.80
C MET A 71 0.80 8.40 8.96
N VAL A 72 1.97 8.94 8.65
CA VAL A 72 2.76 9.70 9.63
C VAL A 72 2.10 11.07 9.81
N GLY A 73 1.77 11.41 11.07
CA GLY A 73 1.15 12.70 11.40
C GLY A 73 -0.38 12.71 11.42
N ALA A 74 -1.04 11.59 11.13
CA ALA A 74 -2.46 11.43 11.46
C ALA A 74 -2.60 11.43 12.99
N ARG A 75 -3.21 12.48 13.56
CA ARG A 75 -3.60 12.50 14.98
C ARG A 75 -4.66 11.41 15.20
N THR A 76 -4.33 10.42 16.03
CA THR A 76 -5.28 9.45 16.60
C THR A 76 -6.25 10.16 17.53
#